data_AF-M9QJC3-F1
#
_entry.id   AF-M9QJC3-F1
#
_cell.length_a   1.000
_cell.length_b   1.000
_cell.length_c   1.000
_cell.angle_alpha   90.00
_cell.angle_beta   90.00
_cell.angle_gamma   90.00
#
_symmetry.space_group_name_H-M   'P 1'
#
loop_
_entity.id
_entity.type
_entity.pdbx_description
1 polymer ?
#
loop_
_entity_poly.entity_id
_entity_poly.type
_entity_poly.pdbx_seq_one_letter_code
_entity_poly.pdbx_strand_id
1 'polypeptide(L)'
;TNQWEDGGVTSPNPFYWSTRGYGVLRNTWQPGVYDFGSKSSDLVNTTHCEAHFDGFYFINRRPREILRDYYELTGQPIMMPEYAFYEAHLNTFNRDYWVEVSSGENGAIKFEDGKYYKRYQPKDLHEKKGILESLNGEKNNYQFSARAMID
;
A
#
# COMPACT_ATOMS: atom_id res chain seq x y z
N THR A 1 9.31 -0.54 11.30
CA THR A 1 9.35 -0.81 9.85
C THR A 1 8.00 -1.34 9.44
N ASN A 2 7.45 -0.88 8.31
CA ASN A 2 6.19 -1.40 7.80
C ASN A 2 6.42 -2.83 7.30
N GLN A 3 5.63 -3.77 7.81
CA GLN A 3 5.69 -5.17 7.41
C GLN A 3 4.41 -5.53 6.67
N TRP A 4 4.56 -5.96 5.42
CA TRP A 4 3.45 -6.20 4.47
C TRP A 4 2.93 -7.63 4.47
N GLU A 5 3.58 -8.51 5.23
CA GLU A 5 3.25 -9.93 5.33
C GLU A 5 2.32 -10.21 6.52
N ASP A 6 1.76 -11.42 6.56
CA ASP A 6 0.91 -11.88 7.67
C ASP A 6 1.59 -11.72 9.04
N GLY A 7 0.82 -11.30 10.03
CA GLY A 7 1.30 -10.92 11.36
C GLY A 7 2.03 -9.57 11.45
N GLY A 8 2.30 -8.91 10.32
CA GLY A 8 2.94 -7.60 10.25
C GLY A 8 1.98 -6.43 10.45
N VAL A 9 2.54 -5.24 10.64
CA VAL A 9 1.79 -3.98 10.68
C VAL A 9 2.32 -3.04 9.60
N THR A 10 1.47 -2.71 8.64
CA THR A 10 1.78 -1.82 7.50
C THR A 10 1.49 -0.35 7.80
N SER A 11 0.42 -0.11 8.57
CA SER A 11 -0.08 1.22 8.91
C SER A 11 -0.61 1.20 10.36
N PRO A 12 0.24 1.46 11.37
CA PRO A 12 -0.19 1.48 12.76
C PRO A 12 -1.05 2.71 13.08
N ASN A 13 -2.01 2.56 13.99
CA ASN A 13 -2.83 3.65 14.51
C ASN A 13 -2.97 3.49 16.03
N PRO A 14 -2.57 4.47 16.87
CA PRO A 14 -2.65 4.38 18.33
C PRO A 14 -4.09 4.57 18.87
N PHE A 15 -5.06 3.96 18.19
CA PHE A 15 -6.49 4.03 18.47
C PHE A 15 -7.09 2.63 18.55
N TYR A 16 -7.86 2.36 19.60
CA TYR A 16 -8.70 1.17 19.70
C TYR A 16 -10.07 1.54 20.29
N TRP A 17 -11.04 0.64 20.20
CA TRP A 17 -12.34 0.82 20.84
C TRP A 17 -12.90 -0.50 21.38
N SER A 18 -13.87 -0.38 22.27
CA SER A 18 -14.52 -1.48 22.98
C SER A 18 -16.02 -1.50 22.73
N THR A 19 -16.57 -2.70 22.61
CA THR A 19 -18.02 -2.93 22.54
C THR A 19 -18.76 -2.52 23.82
N ARG A 20 -18.02 -2.23 24.91
CA ARG A 20 -18.57 -1.60 26.13
C ARG A 20 -18.88 -0.11 25.99
N GLY A 21 -18.62 0.47 24.82
CA GLY A 21 -19.05 1.82 24.48
C GLY A 21 -18.00 2.89 24.74
N TYR A 22 -16.72 2.58 24.53
CA TYR A 22 -15.66 3.57 24.57
C TYR A 22 -14.60 3.36 23.50
N GLY A 23 -13.98 4.45 23.04
CA GLY A 23 -12.76 4.46 22.23
C GLY A 23 -11.63 5.14 22.99
N VAL A 24 -10.38 4.77 22.68
CA VAL A 24 -9.19 5.39 23.26
C VAL A 24 -8.20 5.71 22.16
N LEU A 25 -7.78 6.98 22.07
CA LEU A 25 -6.66 7.43 21.25
C LEU A 25 -5.50 7.81 22.16
N ARG A 26 -4.34 7.18 21.99
CA ARG A 26 -3.10 7.57 22.68
C ARG A 26 -2.45 8.72 21.90
N ASN A 27 -2.31 9.87 22.55
CA ASN A 27 -1.74 11.08 21.94
C ASN A 27 -0.21 11.04 21.98
N THR A 28 0.37 10.14 21.19
CA THR A 28 1.81 9.91 21.19
C THR A 28 2.31 9.50 19.81
N TRP A 29 3.59 9.79 19.56
CA TRP A 29 4.32 9.34 18.38
C TRP A 29 5.18 8.10 18.68
N GLN A 30 5.19 7.64 19.94
CA GLN A 30 6.01 6.51 20.35
C GLN A 30 5.32 5.18 20.02
N PRO A 31 6.10 4.13 19.68
CA PRO A 31 5.54 2.80 19.46
C PRO A 31 4.88 2.27 20.74
N GLY A 32 3.91 1.37 20.58
CA GLY A 32 3.18 0.79 21.69
C GLY A 32 2.70 -0.64 21.41
N VAL A 33 2.17 -1.28 22.44
CA VAL A 33 1.63 -2.64 22.40
C VAL A 33 0.30 -2.66 23.15
N TYR A 34 -0.75 -3.16 22.49
CA TYR A 34 -2.05 -3.38 23.09
C TYR A 34 -2.30 -4.89 23.23
N ASP A 35 -2.31 -5.36 24.46
CA ASP A 35 -2.63 -6.74 24.83
C ASP A 35 -4.07 -6.79 25.38
N PHE A 36 -4.97 -7.41 24.63
CA PHE A 36 -6.39 -7.53 24.99
C PHE A 36 -6.71 -8.83 25.74
N GLY A 37 -5.76 -9.29 26.56
CA GLY A 37 -5.95 -10.45 27.44
C GLY A 37 -5.36 -11.75 26.90
N SER A 38 -4.24 -11.67 26.17
CA SER A 38 -3.53 -12.83 25.60
C SER A 38 -3.11 -13.85 26.65
N LYS A 39 -2.84 -13.41 27.88
CA LYS A 39 -2.48 -14.26 29.03
C LYS A 39 -3.57 -14.40 30.08
N SER A 40 -4.44 -13.39 30.23
CA SER A 40 -5.55 -13.38 31.19
C SER A 40 -6.69 -12.58 30.60
N SER A 41 -7.87 -13.18 30.46
CA SER A 41 -9.05 -12.58 29.81
C SER A 41 -9.58 -11.33 30.51
N ASP A 42 -9.20 -11.13 31.78
CA ASP A 42 -9.76 -10.11 32.66
C ASP A 42 -8.90 -8.83 32.68
N LEU A 43 -7.78 -8.82 31.94
CA LEU A 43 -6.84 -7.71 31.89
C LEU A 43 -6.59 -7.24 30.46
N VAL A 44 -6.81 -5.95 30.22
CA VAL A 44 -6.35 -5.25 29.02
C VAL A 44 -5.17 -4.37 29.40
N ASN A 45 -4.05 -4.53 28.69
CA ASN A 45 -2.84 -3.73 28.91
C ASN A 45 -2.45 -2.99 27.64
N THR A 46 -2.47 -1.66 27.70
CA THR A 46 -2.10 -0.78 26.59
C THR A 46 -0.90 0.07 26.98
N THR A 47 0.24 -0.15 26.34
CA THR A 47 1.50 0.53 26.67
C THR A 47 2.05 1.28 25.47
N HIS A 48 2.78 2.35 25.74
CA HIS A 48 3.62 3.06 24.78
C HIS A 48 5.00 3.32 25.40
N CYS A 49 6.04 3.39 24.56
CA CYS A 49 7.42 3.58 24.98
C CYS A 49 7.71 5.04 25.37
N GLU A 50 7.09 5.53 26.44
CA GLU A 50 7.20 6.91 26.91
C GLU A 50 7.02 7.03 28.43
N ALA A 51 7.48 8.15 29.00
CA ALA A 51 7.37 8.44 30.43
C ALA A 51 6.05 9.13 30.82
N HIS A 52 5.28 9.61 29.85
CA HIS A 52 4.07 10.38 30.07
C HIS A 52 2.84 9.64 29.56
N PHE A 53 1.72 9.79 30.27
CA PHE A 53 0.45 9.27 29.83
C PHE A 53 -0.45 10.40 29.31
N ASP A 54 -0.71 10.43 28.00
CA ASP A 54 -1.71 11.31 27.38
C ASP A 54 -2.65 10.52 26.45
N GLY A 55 -3.96 10.66 26.64
CA GLY A 55 -4.94 9.89 25.91
C GLY A 55 -6.35 10.47 25.96
N PHE A 56 -7.03 10.41 24.83
CA PHE A 56 -8.42 10.82 24.67
C PHE A 56 -9.35 9.63 24.80
N TYR A 57 -10.45 9.79 25.53
CA TYR A 57 -11.47 8.77 25.74
C TYR A 57 -12.79 9.25 25.14
N PHE A 58 -13.32 8.49 24.18
CA PHE A 58 -14.60 8.76 23.53
C PHE A 58 -15.65 7.82 24.13
N ILE A 59 -16.77 8.33 24.64
CA ILE A 59 -17.81 7.49 25.29
C ILE A 59 -19.10 7.55 24.47
N ASN A 60 -19.47 6.42 23.85
CA ASN A 60 -20.67 6.33 23.02
C ASN A 60 -21.22 4.91 22.98
N ARG A 61 -22.54 4.79 22.74
CA ARG A 61 -23.21 3.48 22.75
C ARG A 61 -23.02 2.71 21.44
N ARG A 62 -22.74 3.41 20.33
CA ARG A 62 -22.65 2.80 19.00
C ARG A 62 -21.26 2.99 18.38
N PRO A 63 -20.70 1.98 17.68
CA PRO A 63 -19.39 2.11 17.02
C PRO A 63 -19.30 3.30 16.05
N ARG A 64 -20.38 3.59 15.31
CA ARG A 64 -20.44 4.75 14.39
C ARG A 64 -20.21 6.09 15.11
N GLU A 65 -20.72 6.22 16.34
CA GLU A 65 -20.57 7.45 17.13
C GLU A 65 -19.13 7.56 17.66
N ILE A 66 -18.51 6.45 18.09
CA ILE A 66 -17.08 6.42 18.46
C ILE A 66 -16.21 6.85 17.28
N LEU A 67 -16.47 6.33 16.07
CA LEU A 67 -15.74 6.73 14.87
C LEU A 67 -15.95 8.20 14.52
N ARG A 68 -17.17 8.73 14.68
CA ARG A 68 -17.45 10.15 14.45
C ARG A 68 -16.62 11.03 15.38
N ASP A 69 -16.57 10.70 16.67
CA ASP A 69 -15.79 11.46 17.66
C ASP A 69 -14.29 11.37 17.36
N TYR A 70 -13.80 10.19 16.96
CA TYR A 70 -12.42 10.03 16.49
C TYR A 70 -12.13 10.94 15.29
N TYR A 71 -12.98 10.94 14.26
CA TYR A 71 -12.81 11.80 13.08
C TYR A 71 -12.96 13.29 13.37
N GLU A 72 -13.82 13.67 14.31
CA GLU A 72 -13.92 15.06 14.77
C GLU A 72 -12.60 15.53 15.39
N LEU A 73 -11.95 14.68 16.17
CA LEU A 73 -10.67 15.00 16.79
C LEU A 73 -9.48 14.92 15.83
N THR A 74 -9.39 13.87 15.00
CA THR A 74 -8.20 13.57 14.17
C THR A 74 -8.31 14.00 12.72
N GLY A 75 -9.46 14.48 12.29
CA GLY A 75 -9.75 14.86 10.91
C GLY A 75 -10.71 13.89 10.21
N GLN A 76 -11.62 14.48 9.43
CA GLN A 76 -12.58 13.71 8.63
C GLN A 76 -11.87 12.97 7.49
N PRO A 77 -12.27 11.72 7.18
CA PRO A 77 -11.79 11.03 5.99
C PRO A 77 -12.11 11.84 4.73
N ILE A 78 -11.15 11.92 3.81
CA ILE A 78 -11.37 12.57 2.51
C ILE A 78 -12.34 11.74 1.67
N MET A 79 -13.24 12.40 0.95
CA MET A 79 -13.99 11.76 -0.12
C MET A 79 -13.09 11.68 -1.36
N MET A 80 -12.75 10.47 -1.78
CA MET A 80 -11.95 10.29 -2.99
C MET A 80 -12.77 10.70 -4.23
N PRO A 81 -12.13 11.23 -5.30
CA PRO A 81 -12.81 11.47 -6.56
C PRO A 81 -13.30 10.15 -7.16
N GLU A 82 -14.33 10.19 -8.00
CA GLU A 82 -15.00 8.99 -8.53
C GLU A 82 -14.04 8.00 -9.21
N TYR A 83 -13.07 8.48 -9.99
CA TYR A 83 -12.11 7.63 -10.69
C TYR A 83 -11.22 6.81 -9.74
N ALA A 84 -11.03 7.22 -8.49
CA ALA A 84 -10.20 6.50 -7.52
C ALA A 84 -10.88 5.24 -6.97
N PHE A 85 -12.16 5.04 -7.26
CA PHE A 85 -12.89 3.80 -6.98
C PHE A 85 -12.76 2.78 -8.13
N TYR A 86 -12.07 3.13 -9.21
CA TYR A 86 -11.75 2.22 -10.32
C TYR A 86 -10.33 1.67 -10.15
N GLU A 87 -10.04 0.56 -10.83
CA GLU A 87 -8.70 -0.01 -10.84
C GLU A 87 -7.67 0.93 -11.47
N ALA A 88 -6.42 0.79 -11.04
CA ALA A 88 -5.31 1.59 -11.53
C ALA A 88 -4.21 0.68 -12.10
N HIS A 89 -3.56 1.15 -13.17
CA HIS A 89 -2.37 0.52 -13.72
C HIS A 89 -1.13 1.31 -13.31
N LEU A 90 -0.23 0.70 -12.53
CA LEU A 90 0.98 1.34 -12.01
C LEU A 90 2.24 0.58 -12.45
N ASN A 91 3.14 1.25 -13.16
CA ASN A 91 4.46 0.71 -13.51
C ASN A 91 5.43 1.87 -13.86
N THR A 92 6.67 1.54 -14.22
CA THR A 92 7.61 2.47 -14.85
C THR A 92 7.64 2.23 -16.35
N PHE A 93 7.47 3.27 -17.17
CA PHE A 93 7.56 3.23 -18.64
C PHE A 93 8.58 4.23 -19.20
N ASN A 94 9.59 4.60 -18.40
CA ASN A 94 10.58 5.62 -18.76
C ASN A 94 12.03 5.16 -18.51
N ARG A 95 12.26 3.85 -18.39
CA ARG A 95 13.56 3.35 -17.93
C ARG A 95 13.92 1.98 -18.47
N ASP A 96 13.01 1.02 -18.41
CA ASP A 96 13.37 -0.38 -18.61
C ASP A 96 13.39 -0.72 -20.11
N TYR A 97 14.01 -1.85 -20.44
CA TYR A 97 14.19 -2.32 -21.81
C TYR A 97 13.52 -3.67 -22.01
N TRP A 98 13.01 -3.91 -23.22
CA TRP A 98 12.45 -5.19 -23.65
C TRP A 98 13.37 -5.87 -24.66
N VAL A 99 13.78 -7.10 -24.37
CA VAL A 99 14.65 -7.91 -25.24
C VAL A 99 13.82 -9.06 -25.80
N GLU A 100 13.88 -9.26 -27.12
CA GLU A 100 13.20 -10.40 -27.79
C GLU A 100 13.83 -11.72 -27.32
N VAL A 101 12.99 -12.67 -26.93
CA VAL A 101 13.39 -13.98 -26.37
C VAL A 101 12.54 -15.10 -26.95
N SER A 102 12.93 -16.36 -26.72
CA SER A 102 12.10 -17.51 -27.09
C SER A 102 10.88 -17.64 -26.18
N SER A 103 9.78 -18.23 -26.68
CA SER A 103 8.54 -18.44 -25.91
C SER A 103 8.69 -19.33 -24.67
N GLY A 104 9.74 -20.15 -24.61
CA GLY A 104 10.03 -21.03 -23.49
C GLY A 104 10.90 -20.40 -22.39
N GLU A 105 11.37 -19.17 -22.57
CA GLU A 105 12.20 -18.52 -21.56
C GLU A 105 11.37 -18.12 -20.32
N ASN A 106 11.92 -18.37 -19.14
CA ASN A 106 11.27 -17.97 -17.89
C ASN A 106 11.09 -16.44 -17.84
N GLY A 107 9.83 -16.01 -17.70
CA GLY A 107 9.43 -14.61 -17.70
C GLY A 107 9.23 -14.00 -19.10
N ALA A 108 9.17 -14.81 -20.16
CA ALA A 108 8.82 -14.35 -21.49
C ALA A 108 7.34 -13.92 -21.56
N ILE A 109 7.09 -12.74 -22.12
CA ILE A 109 5.75 -12.14 -22.28
C ILE A 109 5.49 -11.96 -23.77
N LYS A 110 4.33 -12.41 -24.25
CA LYS A 110 3.91 -12.23 -25.65
C LYS A 110 3.34 -10.82 -25.85
N PHE A 111 3.73 -10.15 -26.92
CA PHE A 111 3.21 -8.83 -27.33
C PHE A 111 2.42 -8.91 -28.65
N GLU A 112 1.84 -7.79 -29.07
CA GLU A 112 0.90 -7.65 -30.19
C GLU A 112 1.51 -8.04 -31.54
N ASP A 113 2.82 -7.89 -31.69
CA ASP A 113 3.56 -8.35 -32.88
C ASP A 113 3.71 -9.88 -32.98
N GLY A 114 3.20 -10.60 -31.98
CA GLY A 114 3.22 -12.06 -31.90
C GLY A 114 4.52 -12.65 -31.36
N LYS A 115 5.53 -11.81 -31.05
CA LYS A 115 6.82 -12.23 -30.49
C LYS A 115 6.80 -12.20 -28.97
N TYR A 116 7.87 -12.74 -28.38
CA TYR A 116 8.04 -12.83 -26.94
C TYR A 116 9.19 -11.94 -26.48
N TYR A 117 8.98 -11.23 -25.37
CA TYR A 117 9.93 -10.29 -24.82
C TYR A 117 10.10 -10.48 -23.32
N LYS A 118 11.27 -10.08 -22.81
CA LYS A 118 11.58 -10.05 -21.38
C LYS A 118 12.11 -8.69 -20.98
N ARG A 119 11.63 -8.18 -19.85
CA ARG A 119 11.99 -6.87 -19.32
C ARG A 119 13.32 -6.92 -18.56
N TYR A 120 14.16 -5.93 -18.79
CA TYR A 120 15.45 -5.72 -18.11
C TYR A 120 15.57 -4.28 -17.62
N GLN A 121 16.07 -4.08 -16.40
CA GLN A 121 16.53 -2.77 -15.98
C GLN A 121 17.84 -2.43 -16.73
N PRO A 122 18.19 -1.15 -16.92
CA PRO A 122 19.41 -0.75 -17.64
C PRO A 122 20.69 -1.46 -17.16
N LYS A 123 20.82 -1.68 -15.84
CA LYS A 123 21.97 -2.36 -15.23
C LYS A 123 22.08 -3.86 -15.57
N ASP A 124 20.96 -4.50 -15.89
CA ASP A 124 20.86 -5.95 -16.16
C ASP A 124 20.82 -6.25 -17.67
N LEU A 125 20.84 -5.20 -18.50
CA LEU A 125 20.82 -5.32 -19.96
C LEU A 125 22.14 -5.92 -20.48
N HIS A 126 23.27 -5.51 -19.90
CA HIS A 126 24.62 -5.89 -20.35
C HIS A 126 24.80 -5.63 -21.87
N GLU A 127 25.21 -6.64 -22.63
CA GLU A 127 25.41 -6.57 -24.07
C GLU A 127 24.13 -6.86 -24.88
N LYS A 128 22.99 -7.11 -24.22
CA LYS A 128 21.73 -7.41 -24.92
C LYS A 128 21.23 -6.16 -25.64
N LYS A 129 20.79 -6.34 -26.89
CA LYS A 129 20.08 -5.29 -27.63
C LYS A 129 18.62 -5.29 -27.23
N GLY A 130 18.20 -4.30 -26.43
CA GLY A 130 16.82 -4.11 -26.01
C GLY A 130 16.17 -2.90 -26.66
N ILE A 131 14.84 -2.85 -26.59
CA ILE A 131 14.00 -1.72 -26.99
C ILE A 131 13.64 -0.95 -25.71
N LEU A 132 14.08 0.30 -25.62
CA LEU A 132 13.81 1.18 -24.47
C LEU A 132 12.32 1.52 -24.41
N GLU A 133 11.69 1.44 -23.24
CA GLU A 133 10.33 1.92 -22.99
C GLU A 133 10.22 3.45 -23.11
N SER A 134 9.00 3.94 -23.35
CA SER A 134 8.69 5.37 -23.26
C SER A 134 7.24 5.57 -22.87
N LEU A 135 6.88 6.73 -22.33
CA LEU A 135 5.48 6.98 -21.99
C LEU A 135 4.58 6.97 -23.24
N ASN A 136 5.00 7.61 -24.33
CA ASN A 136 4.12 7.84 -25.49
C ASN A 136 4.37 6.92 -26.69
N GLY A 137 5.41 6.07 -26.66
CA GLY A 137 5.69 5.14 -27.76
C GLY A 137 6.30 5.81 -28.99
N GLU A 138 6.85 7.01 -28.83
CA GLU A 138 7.29 7.88 -29.93
C GLU A 138 8.63 7.48 -30.56
N LYS A 139 9.30 6.45 -30.04
CA LYS A 139 10.67 6.05 -30.42
C LYS A 139 10.68 4.72 -31.17
N ASN A 140 9.64 4.47 -31.99
CA ASN A 140 9.42 3.19 -32.67
C ASN A 140 9.33 2.01 -31.68
N ASN A 141 8.63 2.23 -30.57
CA ASN A 141 8.56 1.35 -29.41
C ASN A 141 7.14 1.30 -28.82
N TYR A 142 6.10 1.50 -29.64
CA TYR A 142 4.72 1.72 -29.18
C TYR A 142 4.20 0.64 -28.24
N GLN A 143 4.37 -0.65 -28.58
CA GLN A 143 3.91 -1.77 -27.74
C GLN A 143 4.59 -1.83 -26.36
N PHE A 144 5.73 -1.15 -26.19
CA PHE A 144 6.46 -1.04 -24.92
C PHE A 144 6.22 0.31 -24.23
N SER A 145 5.09 0.95 -24.50
CA SER A 145 4.75 2.27 -23.97
C SER A 145 3.61 2.24 -22.97
N ALA A 146 3.50 3.31 -22.17
CA ALA A 146 2.36 3.47 -21.28
C ALA A 146 1.04 3.64 -22.06
N ARG A 147 1.07 4.30 -23.23
CA ARG A 147 -0.13 4.44 -24.08
C ARG A 147 -0.68 3.11 -24.55
N ALA A 148 0.19 2.19 -24.97
CA ALA A 148 -0.22 0.85 -25.38
C ALA A 148 -0.85 0.01 -24.25
N MET A 149 -0.67 0.38 -22.97
CA MET A 149 -1.36 -0.30 -21.86
C MET A 149 -2.75 0.26 -21.58
N ILE A 150 -3.06 1.44 -22.13
CA ILE A 150 -4.37 2.09 -22.00
C ILE A 150 -5.28 1.68 -23.17
N ASP A 151 -4.71 1.43 -24.34
CA ASP A 151 -5.39 0.97 -25.56
C ASP A 151 -5.85 -0.50 -25.48
#